data_AF-A0A8T9B9Z5-F1
#
_entry.id   AF-A0A8T9B9Z5-F1
#
_cell.length_a   1.000
_cell.length_b   1.000
_cell.length_c   1.000
_cell.angle_alpha   90.00
_cell.angle_beta   90.00
_cell.angle_gamma   90.00
#
_symmetry.space_group_name_H-M   'P 1'
#
loop_
_entity.id
_entity.type
_entity.pdbx_description
1 polymer ?
#
loop_
_entity_poly.entity_id
_entity_poly.type
_entity_poly.pdbx_seq_one_letter_code
_entity_poly.pdbx_strand_id
1 'polypeptide(L)'
;MDETLRDSPIGQLTRFLSNNKLLQYPEERADFVLPEAYTQALDSEKKDSSIDISRSRPNLTADGHILVDWYAAKDPANPQNWSTGRQNFGVQEQFGVSTENSFLPLALYVLAYGVGPLIWAPLSEIPIIGRNPIYAVTFSLFVLISIPTSTVKNFGGLLVLRFLQGFLGSPCLANGAATLGDMFNFFKLPYGVALWTTAAYCGPALGPLISGFAVMAKNWQWSLWEIVWMSGPVLVLMLLCLPETSTPTILLHRARRLRKITGDDRLLS
;
A
#
# COMPACT_ATOMS: atom_id res chain seq x y z
N MET A 1 8.20 23.17 -13.49
CA MET A 1 7.34 23.40 -12.30
C MET A 1 5.89 23.66 -12.69
N ASP A 2 5.61 24.40 -13.77
CA ASP A 2 4.24 24.77 -14.17
C ASP A 2 3.34 23.57 -14.57
N GLU A 3 3.87 22.56 -15.25
CA GLU A 3 3.08 21.40 -15.70
C GLU A 3 2.64 20.48 -14.56
N THR A 4 3.52 20.21 -13.61
CA THR A 4 3.22 19.34 -12.46
C THR A 4 2.18 19.98 -11.54
N LEU A 5 2.24 21.31 -11.38
CA LEU A 5 1.24 22.07 -10.64
C LEU A 5 -0.10 22.06 -11.37
N ARG A 6 -0.09 22.28 -12.70
CA ARG A 6 -1.28 22.24 -13.58
C ARG A 6 -2.02 20.92 -13.54
N ASP A 7 -1.31 19.79 -13.56
CA ASP A 7 -1.91 18.46 -13.60
C ASP A 7 -2.25 17.91 -12.20
N SER A 8 -1.88 18.62 -11.13
CA SER A 8 -2.26 18.25 -9.76
C SER A 8 -3.77 18.49 -9.50
N PRO A 9 -4.39 17.83 -8.49
CA PRO A 9 -5.78 18.09 -8.12
C PRO A 9 -6.06 19.57 -7.79
N ILE A 10 -5.09 20.25 -7.16
CA ILE A 10 -5.17 21.69 -6.88
C ILE A 10 -5.09 22.49 -8.17
N GLY A 11 -4.21 22.11 -9.10
CA GLY A 11 -4.14 22.71 -10.44
C GLY A 11 -5.46 22.61 -11.18
N GLN A 12 -6.04 21.42 -11.25
CA GLN A 12 -7.34 21.18 -11.89
C GLN A 12 -8.47 21.97 -11.20
N LEU A 13 -8.46 22.07 -9.87
CA LEU A 13 -9.41 22.89 -9.13
C LEU A 13 -9.24 24.38 -9.44
N THR A 14 -8.00 24.90 -9.49
CA THR A 14 -7.74 26.30 -9.85
C THR A 14 -8.14 26.62 -11.29
N ARG A 15 -8.02 25.66 -12.20
CA ARG A 15 -8.48 25.78 -13.59
C ARG A 15 -9.99 25.81 -13.69
N PHE A 16 -10.65 24.91 -12.98
CA PHE A 16 -12.11 24.90 -12.88
C PHE A 16 -12.65 26.24 -12.33
N LEU A 17 -12.06 26.74 -11.24
CA LEU A 17 -12.47 28.01 -10.62
C LEU A 17 -12.14 29.25 -11.47
N SER A 18 -11.06 29.21 -12.26
CA SER A 18 -10.67 30.32 -13.15
C SER A 18 -11.27 30.22 -14.56
N ASN A 19 -12.13 29.22 -14.81
CA ASN A 19 -12.68 28.90 -16.13
C ASN A 19 -11.57 28.76 -17.20
N ASN A 20 -10.54 27.98 -16.87
CA ASN A 20 -9.36 27.68 -17.69
C ASN A 20 -8.50 28.90 -18.10
N LYS A 21 -8.58 30.01 -17.36
CA LYS A 21 -7.73 31.19 -17.59
C LYS A 21 -6.33 31.07 -16.97
N LEU A 22 -6.21 30.35 -15.85
CA LEU A 22 -4.93 30.10 -15.17
C LEU A 22 -4.44 28.68 -15.50
N LEU A 23 -3.13 28.44 -15.48
CA LEU A 23 -2.50 27.14 -15.74
C LEU A 23 -2.97 26.48 -17.06
N GLN A 24 -2.96 27.24 -18.16
CA GLN A 24 -3.41 26.77 -19.48
C GLN A 24 -2.54 25.64 -20.03
N TYR A 25 -3.16 24.67 -20.70
CA TYR A 25 -2.43 23.73 -21.55
C TYR A 25 -1.82 24.43 -22.78
N PRO A 26 -0.76 23.90 -23.40
CA PRO A 26 -0.20 24.47 -24.62
C PRO A 26 -1.26 24.75 -25.68
N GLU A 27 -2.21 23.83 -25.89
CA GLU A 27 -3.32 23.92 -26.83
C GLU A 27 -4.41 24.95 -26.47
N GLU A 28 -4.43 25.44 -25.24
CA GLU A 28 -5.38 26.46 -24.77
C GLU A 28 -4.83 27.89 -24.92
N ARG A 29 -3.56 28.03 -25.30
CA ARG A 29 -2.93 29.35 -25.48
C ARG A 29 -3.21 29.89 -26.88
N ALA A 30 -3.36 31.21 -26.98
CA ALA A 30 -3.72 31.88 -28.24
C ALA A 30 -2.65 31.77 -29.34
N ASP A 31 -1.42 31.41 -28.98
CA ASP A 31 -0.26 31.21 -29.85
C ASP A 31 -0.06 29.75 -30.29
N PHE A 32 -0.95 28.83 -29.89
CA PHE A 32 -0.84 27.42 -30.25
C PHE A 32 -1.08 27.17 -31.73
N VAL A 33 -0.15 26.47 -32.37
CA VAL A 33 -0.27 26.01 -33.76
C VAL A 33 -0.37 24.49 -33.75
N LEU A 34 -1.44 23.97 -34.36
CA LEU A 34 -1.66 22.54 -34.45
C LEU A 34 -0.56 21.88 -35.31
N PRO A 35 0.01 20.74 -34.90
CA PRO A 35 1.03 20.05 -35.68
C PRO A 35 0.54 19.63 -37.07
N GLU A 36 1.44 19.68 -38.05
CA GLU A 36 1.14 19.43 -39.48
C GLU A 36 0.45 18.09 -39.74
N ALA A 37 0.76 17.06 -38.94
CA ALA A 37 0.14 15.74 -39.06
C ALA A 37 -1.38 15.78 -38.81
N TYR A 38 -1.82 16.59 -37.84
CA TYR A 38 -3.24 16.76 -37.53
C TYR A 38 -3.92 17.71 -38.52
N THR A 39 -3.24 18.77 -38.96
CA THR A 39 -3.82 19.67 -39.98
C THR A 39 -4.03 18.93 -41.30
N GLN A 40 -3.07 18.11 -41.74
CA GLN A 40 -3.21 17.29 -42.94
C GLN A 40 -4.34 16.25 -42.84
N ALA A 41 -4.52 15.63 -41.66
CA ALA A 41 -5.62 14.68 -41.45
C ALA A 41 -6.99 15.38 -41.50
N LEU A 42 -7.13 16.55 -40.88
CA LEU A 42 -8.36 17.36 -40.93
C LEU A 42 -8.65 17.88 -42.34
N ASP A 43 -7.62 18.21 -43.12
CA ASP A 43 -7.77 18.65 -44.50
C ASP A 43 -8.06 17.48 -45.47
N SER A 44 -7.63 16.25 -45.14
CA SER A 44 -7.89 15.05 -45.95
C SER A 44 -9.34 14.58 -45.93
N GLU A 45 -10.12 14.90 -44.89
CA GLU A 45 -11.59 14.75 -44.90
C GLU A 45 -12.28 15.69 -45.91
N LYS A 46 -11.62 16.79 -46.32
CA LYS A 46 -12.19 17.80 -47.24
C LYS A 46 -11.81 17.63 -48.70
N LYS A 47 -10.86 16.74 -49.05
CA LYS A 47 -10.43 16.53 -50.44
C LYS A 47 -10.38 15.05 -50.78
N ASP A 48 -11.33 14.65 -51.62
CA ASP A 48 -11.25 13.37 -52.34
C ASP A 48 -9.91 13.26 -53.08
N SER A 49 -9.30 12.09 -52.89
CA SER A 49 -8.29 11.44 -53.72
C SER A 49 -6.81 11.91 -53.66
N SER A 50 -6.00 10.85 -53.48
CA SER A 50 -4.55 10.66 -53.74
C SER A 50 -3.56 11.64 -53.11
N ILE A 51 -2.67 11.12 -52.23
CA ILE A 51 -1.20 11.36 -52.20
C ILE A 51 -0.51 10.56 -51.08
N ASP A 52 0.68 10.06 -51.45
CA ASP A 52 1.82 9.43 -50.76
C ASP A 52 1.75 8.92 -49.30
N ILE A 53 2.26 7.69 -49.15
CA ILE A 53 2.44 6.94 -47.90
C ILE A 53 3.92 7.01 -47.53
N SER A 54 4.37 8.06 -46.85
CA SER A 54 5.72 8.04 -46.22
C SER A 54 6.00 9.08 -45.13
N ARG A 55 4.99 9.68 -44.50
CA ARG A 55 5.18 10.49 -43.27
C ARG A 55 4.04 10.25 -42.28
N SER A 56 4.40 10.20 -41.00
CA SER A 56 3.61 9.84 -39.82
C SER A 56 2.19 10.43 -39.84
N ARG A 57 1.19 9.65 -40.28
CA ARG A 57 -0.23 10.05 -40.19
C ARG A 57 -0.70 9.85 -38.73
N PRO A 58 -1.57 10.72 -38.21
CA PRO A 58 -2.28 10.40 -36.97
C PRO A 58 -3.11 9.13 -37.20
N ASN A 59 -3.19 8.28 -36.18
CA ASN A 59 -3.92 7.01 -36.28
C ASN A 59 -5.40 7.31 -36.53
N LEU A 60 -6.00 6.72 -37.56
CA LEU A 60 -7.43 6.88 -37.86
C LEU A 60 -8.16 5.60 -37.42
N THR A 61 -9.30 5.77 -36.77
CA THR A 61 -10.21 4.65 -36.48
C THR A 61 -10.92 4.25 -37.77
N ALA A 62 -11.36 2.99 -37.87
CA ALA A 62 -12.07 2.48 -39.04
C ALA A 62 -13.30 3.34 -39.43
N ASP A 63 -13.88 4.04 -38.47
CA ASP A 63 -15.04 4.93 -38.63
C ASP A 63 -14.68 6.37 -39.07
N GLY A 64 -13.41 6.65 -39.41
CA GLY A 64 -12.94 7.95 -39.89
C GLY A 64 -12.51 8.95 -38.80
N HIS A 65 -12.67 8.61 -37.52
CA HIS A 65 -12.23 9.47 -36.42
C HIS A 65 -10.70 9.53 -36.29
N ILE A 66 -10.14 10.73 -36.10
CA ILE A 66 -8.71 10.97 -35.87
C ILE A 66 -8.40 10.66 -34.39
N LEU A 67 -7.55 9.66 -34.14
CA LEU A 67 -7.04 9.34 -32.81
C LEU A 67 -5.97 10.35 -32.40
N VAL A 68 -6.16 10.94 -31.22
CA VAL A 68 -5.17 11.82 -30.61
C VAL A 68 -4.05 10.96 -30.00
N ASP A 69 -2.82 11.28 -30.34
CA ASP A 69 -1.59 10.64 -29.90
C ASP A 69 -0.56 11.74 -29.61
N TRP A 70 0.61 11.37 -29.11
CA TRP A 70 1.69 12.29 -28.79
C TRP A 70 2.12 13.09 -30.03
N TYR A 71 2.29 14.40 -29.90
CA TYR A 71 2.63 15.28 -31.02
C TYR A 71 4.02 14.98 -31.59
N ALA A 72 4.92 14.43 -30.76
CA ALA A 72 6.26 14.00 -31.15
C ALA A 72 6.80 12.88 -30.25
N ALA A 73 7.83 12.16 -30.72
CA ALA A 73 8.50 11.14 -29.91
C ALA A 73 9.07 11.68 -28.57
N LYS A 74 9.36 12.98 -28.49
CA LYS A 74 9.85 13.68 -27.28
C LYS A 74 8.79 14.59 -26.63
N ASP A 75 7.51 14.29 -26.81
CA ASP A 75 6.42 15.07 -26.23
C ASP A 75 6.56 15.14 -24.70
N PRO A 76 6.58 16.34 -24.08
CA PRO A 76 6.69 16.51 -22.63
C PRO A 76 5.46 16.02 -21.86
N ALA A 77 4.29 15.89 -22.52
CA ALA A 77 3.10 15.29 -21.91
C ALA A 77 3.20 13.77 -21.81
N ASN A 78 4.05 13.12 -22.62
CA ASN A 78 4.25 11.67 -22.57
C ASN A 78 5.02 11.28 -21.29
N PRO A 79 4.42 10.45 -20.40
CA PRO A 79 5.07 10.02 -19.16
C PRO A 79 6.41 9.34 -19.34
N GLN A 80 6.69 8.71 -20.49
CA GLN A 80 7.96 8.05 -20.79
C GLN A 80 9.12 9.03 -21.02
N ASN A 81 8.82 10.28 -21.38
CA ASN A 81 9.81 11.33 -21.67
C ASN A 81 10.06 12.28 -20.49
N TRP A 82 9.36 12.07 -19.37
CA TRP A 82 9.52 12.89 -18.18
C TRP A 82 10.94 12.79 -17.63
N SER A 83 11.48 13.91 -17.13
CA SER A 83 12.78 13.92 -16.46
C SER A 83 12.80 12.89 -15.32
N THR A 84 13.95 12.27 -15.06
CA THR A 84 14.12 11.24 -14.02
C THR A 84 13.57 11.67 -12.65
N GLY A 85 13.67 12.94 -12.25
CA GLY A 85 13.07 13.45 -11.01
C GLY A 85 11.54 13.60 -11.01
N ARG A 86 10.88 13.60 -12.18
CA ARG A 86 9.42 13.56 -12.35
C ARG A 86 8.89 12.11 -12.45
N GLN A 87 9.75 11.15 -12.83
CA GLN A 87 9.41 9.73 -12.92
C GLN A 87 9.74 8.97 -11.61
N ASN A 88 10.85 9.29 -10.97
CA ASN A 88 11.42 8.55 -9.84
C ASN A 88 11.18 9.28 -8.51
N PHE A 89 9.93 9.47 -8.11
CA PHE A 89 9.65 9.99 -6.77
C PHE A 89 9.84 8.89 -5.69
N GLY A 90 10.66 9.17 -4.67
CA GLY A 90 10.72 8.35 -3.45
C GLY A 90 11.99 7.52 -3.26
N VAL A 91 11.84 6.20 -3.07
CA VAL A 91 12.94 5.30 -2.64
C VAL A 91 14.04 5.19 -3.71
N GLN A 92 13.69 5.22 -4.99
CA GLN A 92 14.65 5.13 -6.10
C GLN A 92 15.63 6.32 -6.11
N GLU A 93 15.11 7.54 -6.05
CA GLU A 93 15.90 8.77 -6.02
C GLU A 93 16.70 8.90 -4.72
N GLN A 94 16.11 8.57 -3.56
CA GLN A 94 16.80 8.71 -2.29
C GLN A 94 17.99 7.75 -2.11
N PHE A 95 17.89 6.54 -2.67
CA PHE A 95 18.93 5.51 -2.51
C PHE A 95 19.77 5.27 -3.78
N GLY A 96 19.45 5.94 -4.89
CA GLY A 96 20.14 5.75 -6.16
C GLY A 96 20.05 4.31 -6.70
N VAL A 97 18.92 3.64 -6.46
CA VAL A 97 18.72 2.21 -6.81
C VAL A 97 17.88 2.06 -8.07
N SER A 98 18.09 0.96 -8.79
CA SER A 98 17.29 0.62 -9.98
C SER A 98 15.82 0.39 -9.64
N THR A 99 14.97 0.42 -10.68
CA THR A 99 13.53 0.22 -10.53
C THR A 99 13.21 -1.13 -9.90
N GLU A 100 13.92 -2.19 -10.29
CA GLU A 100 13.75 -3.55 -9.77
C GLU A 100 14.10 -3.60 -8.28
N ASN A 101 15.21 -2.95 -7.90
CA ASN A 101 15.67 -2.90 -6.52
C ASN A 101 14.68 -2.13 -5.63
N SER A 102 14.00 -1.12 -6.16
CA SER A 102 13.01 -0.35 -5.38
C SER A 102 11.81 -1.17 -4.89
N PHE A 103 11.50 -2.29 -5.54
CA PHE A 103 10.44 -3.22 -5.13
C PHE A 103 10.90 -4.26 -4.10
N LEU A 104 12.21 -4.49 -3.95
CA LEU A 104 12.77 -5.48 -3.02
C LEU A 104 12.30 -5.30 -1.57
N PRO A 105 12.22 -4.08 -0.99
CA PRO A 105 11.75 -3.93 0.38
C PRO A 105 10.30 -4.39 0.56
N LEU A 106 9.44 -4.21 -0.44
CA LEU A 106 8.06 -4.69 -0.42
C LEU A 106 8.01 -6.22 -0.59
N ALA A 107 8.79 -6.77 -1.53
CA ALA A 107 8.87 -8.21 -1.76
C ALA A 107 9.36 -8.97 -0.51
N LEU A 108 10.41 -8.48 0.15
CA LEU A 108 10.92 -9.06 1.39
C LEU A 108 9.92 -8.99 2.53
N TYR A 109 9.17 -7.88 2.64
CA TYR A 109 8.12 -7.75 3.63
C TYR A 109 7.05 -8.84 3.43
N VAL A 110 6.56 -9.01 2.20
CA VAL A 110 5.53 -10.01 1.87
C VAL A 110 6.05 -11.43 2.08
N LEU A 111 7.29 -11.71 1.69
CA LEU A 111 7.93 -13.00 1.93
C LEU A 111 8.02 -13.31 3.42
N ALA A 112 8.52 -12.37 4.22
CA ALA A 112 8.63 -12.52 5.66
C ALA A 112 7.26 -12.70 6.33
N TYR A 113 6.26 -11.99 5.82
CA TYR A 113 4.88 -12.08 6.27
C TYR A 113 4.24 -13.44 5.96
N GLY A 114 4.63 -14.10 4.86
CA GLY A 114 4.22 -15.48 4.56
C GLY A 114 4.96 -16.52 5.41
N VAL A 115 6.22 -16.27 5.75
CA VAL A 115 7.06 -17.18 6.55
C VAL A 115 6.72 -17.10 8.05
N GLY A 116 6.45 -15.91 8.57
CA GLY A 116 6.18 -15.68 10.00
C GLY A 116 5.11 -16.60 10.60
N PRO A 117 3.93 -16.75 9.99
CA PRO A 117 2.86 -17.60 10.52
C PRO A 117 3.25 -19.06 10.64
N LEU A 118 4.18 -19.56 9.82
CA LEU A 118 4.67 -20.94 9.89
C LEU A 118 5.34 -21.23 11.24
N ILE A 119 5.85 -20.20 11.91
CA ILE A 119 6.46 -20.30 13.24
C ILE A 119 5.44 -19.84 14.30
N TRP A 120 4.89 -18.65 14.15
CA TRP A 120 4.09 -18.03 15.20
C TRP A 120 2.72 -18.67 15.40
N ALA A 121 2.08 -19.20 14.35
CA ALA A 121 0.76 -19.82 14.48
C ALA A 121 0.84 -21.11 15.31
N PRO A 122 1.71 -22.11 15.00
CA PRO A 122 1.86 -23.29 15.86
C PRO A 122 2.27 -22.95 17.29
N LEU A 123 3.18 -21.98 17.49
CA LEU A 123 3.59 -21.54 18.83
C LEU A 123 2.41 -21.01 19.65
N SER A 124 1.47 -20.31 19.00
CA SER A 124 0.29 -19.74 19.67
C SER A 124 -0.74 -20.79 20.14
N GLU A 125 -0.68 -22.00 19.58
CA GLU A 125 -1.57 -23.11 19.95
C GLU A 125 -1.03 -23.94 21.12
N ILE A 126 0.22 -23.71 21.54
CA ILE A 126 0.81 -24.43 22.67
C ILE A 126 0.14 -23.93 23.96
N PRO A 127 -0.53 -24.79 24.76
CA PRO A 127 -1.33 -24.35 25.92
C PRO A 127 -0.56 -23.63 27.01
N ILE A 128 0.77 -23.80 27.08
CA ILE A 128 1.61 -23.08 28.06
C ILE A 128 1.96 -21.65 27.62
N ILE A 129 1.93 -21.39 26.32
CA ILE A 129 2.24 -20.08 25.71
C ILE A 129 0.95 -19.29 25.52
N GLY A 130 -0.07 -19.90 24.90
CA GLY A 130 -1.30 -19.23 24.53
C GLY A 130 -1.16 -18.28 23.35
N ARG A 131 -2.28 -17.69 22.92
CA ARG A 131 -2.32 -16.78 21.78
C ARG A 131 -1.91 -15.37 22.16
N ASN A 132 -2.34 -14.90 23.33
CA ASN A 132 -2.18 -13.51 23.72
C ASN A 132 -0.70 -13.09 23.84
N PRO A 133 0.21 -13.89 24.45
CA PRO A 133 1.62 -13.52 24.53
C PRO A 133 2.31 -13.43 23.16
N ILE A 134 1.97 -14.33 22.23
CA ILE A 134 2.51 -14.27 20.86
C ILE A 134 2.08 -12.97 20.19
N TYR A 135 0.79 -12.63 20.27
CA TYR A 135 0.30 -11.38 19.74
C TYR A 135 0.99 -10.16 20.38
N ALA A 136 1.04 -10.10 21.72
CA ALA A 136 1.61 -8.98 22.45
C ALA A 136 3.10 -8.76 22.13
N VAL A 137 3.91 -9.83 22.13
CA VAL A 137 5.35 -9.73 21.89
C VAL A 137 5.64 -9.35 20.44
N THR A 138 5.04 -10.06 19.48
CA THR A 138 5.32 -9.83 18.06
C THR A 138 4.83 -8.46 17.60
N PHE A 139 3.65 -8.04 18.05
CA PHE A 139 3.13 -6.70 17.73
C PHE A 139 3.92 -5.58 18.41
N SER A 140 4.38 -5.77 19.65
CA SER A 140 5.27 -4.80 20.31
C SER A 140 6.58 -4.63 19.53
N LEU A 141 7.20 -5.73 19.11
CA LEU A 141 8.43 -5.69 18.33
C LEU A 141 8.21 -5.09 16.93
N PHE A 142 7.05 -5.34 16.31
CA PHE A 142 6.65 -4.70 15.07
C PHE A 142 6.65 -3.16 15.22
N VAL A 143 5.95 -2.62 16.22
CA VAL A 143 5.88 -1.17 16.46
C VAL A 143 7.27 -0.58 16.72
N LEU A 144 8.08 -1.27 17.54
CA LEU A 144 9.43 -0.83 17.87
C LEU A 144 10.35 -0.78 16.63
N ILE A 145 10.21 -1.74 15.71
CA ILE A 145 11.01 -1.79 14.46
C ILE A 145 10.47 -0.81 13.41
N SER A 146 9.18 -0.49 13.42
CA SER A 146 8.62 0.51 12.50
C SER A 146 9.23 1.91 12.71
N ILE A 147 9.64 2.26 13.93
CA ILE A 147 10.32 3.53 14.23
C ILE A 147 11.65 3.66 13.46
N PRO A 148 12.68 2.80 13.63
CA PRO A 148 13.92 2.91 12.87
C PRO A 148 13.72 2.69 11.37
N THR A 149 12.70 1.94 10.96
CA THR A 149 12.34 1.76 9.52
C THR A 149 11.96 3.09 8.87
N SER A 150 11.29 3.98 9.60
CA SER A 150 10.90 5.30 9.09
C SER A 150 12.09 6.28 8.96
N THR A 151 13.14 6.11 9.76
CA THR A 151 14.31 7.01 9.79
C THR A 151 15.52 6.46 9.04
N VAL A 152 15.41 5.30 8.40
CA VAL A 152 16.54 4.61 7.79
C VAL A 152 17.08 5.39 6.58
N LYS A 153 18.41 5.52 6.51
CA LYS A 153 19.14 6.21 5.43
C LYS A 153 20.04 5.28 4.62
N ASN A 154 20.01 3.98 4.91
CA ASN A 154 20.72 2.95 4.15
C ASN A 154 19.70 1.97 3.54
N PHE A 155 19.84 1.70 2.24
CA PHE A 155 18.98 0.77 1.52
C PHE A 155 19.05 -0.66 2.07
N GLY A 156 20.25 -1.17 2.40
CA GLY A 156 20.39 -2.49 3.01
C GLY A 156 19.72 -2.58 4.38
N GLY A 157 19.82 -1.51 5.17
CA GLY A 157 19.09 -1.38 6.44
C GLY A 157 17.58 -1.41 6.24
N LEU A 158 17.06 -0.72 5.21
CA LEU A 158 15.66 -0.75 4.85
C LEU A 158 15.18 -2.17 4.51
N LEU A 159 15.97 -2.95 3.77
CA LEU A 159 15.62 -4.34 3.42
C LEU A 159 15.48 -5.23 4.66
N VAL A 160 16.46 -5.19 5.57
CA VAL A 160 16.45 -5.99 6.80
C VAL A 160 15.28 -5.59 7.69
N LEU A 161 15.08 -4.28 7.88
CA LEU A 161 13.99 -3.78 8.71
C LEU A 161 12.62 -4.14 8.14
N ARG A 162 12.44 -4.10 6.80
CA ARG A 162 11.19 -4.53 6.16
C ARG A 162 10.94 -6.03 6.29
N PHE A 163 11.98 -6.84 6.17
CA PHE A 163 11.86 -8.28 6.44
C PHE A 163 11.40 -8.53 7.89
N LEU A 164 12.08 -7.94 8.88
CA LEU A 164 11.72 -8.11 10.28
C LEU A 164 10.32 -7.59 10.60
N GLN A 165 9.95 -6.44 10.03
CA GLN A 165 8.62 -5.87 10.18
C GLN A 165 7.54 -6.81 9.62
N GLY A 166 7.76 -7.41 8.44
CA GLY A 166 6.84 -8.40 7.87
C GLY A 166 6.73 -9.67 8.72
N PHE A 167 7.86 -10.19 9.18
CA PHE A 167 7.94 -11.41 10.00
C PHE A 167 7.23 -11.28 11.35
N LEU A 168 7.37 -10.12 12.00
CA LEU A 168 6.79 -9.85 13.31
C LEU A 168 5.33 -9.35 13.23
N GLY A 169 4.95 -8.70 12.12
CA GLY A 169 3.57 -8.26 11.90
C GLY A 169 2.61 -9.37 11.45
N SER A 170 3.13 -10.54 11.06
CA SER A 170 2.34 -11.63 10.48
C SER A 170 1.31 -12.29 11.42
N PRO A 171 1.55 -12.47 12.74
CA PRO A 171 0.65 -13.24 13.60
C PRO A 171 -0.71 -12.58 13.74
N CYS A 172 -0.77 -11.24 13.79
CA CYS A 172 -2.00 -10.48 13.92
C CYS A 172 -3.02 -10.86 12.84
N LEU A 173 -2.60 -11.00 11.58
CA LEU A 173 -3.51 -11.39 10.52
C LEU A 173 -3.77 -12.90 10.50
N ALA A 174 -2.71 -13.70 10.60
CA ALA A 174 -2.79 -15.15 10.44
C ALA A 174 -3.63 -15.82 11.53
N ASN A 175 -3.45 -15.40 12.79
CA ASN A 175 -4.12 -16.02 13.93
C ASN A 175 -5.49 -15.39 14.22
N GLY A 176 -5.83 -14.24 13.61
CA GLY A 176 -7.05 -13.50 13.94
C GLY A 176 -8.33 -14.29 13.67
N ALA A 177 -8.39 -15.00 12.54
CA ALA A 177 -9.52 -15.88 12.23
C ALA A 177 -9.64 -17.05 13.22
N ALA A 178 -8.51 -17.62 13.66
CA ALA A 178 -8.49 -18.70 14.64
C ALA A 178 -8.96 -18.21 16.03
N THR A 179 -8.55 -17.01 16.44
CA THR A 179 -9.07 -16.35 17.65
C THR A 179 -10.59 -16.16 17.60
N LEU A 180 -11.15 -15.77 16.45
CA LEU A 180 -12.60 -15.67 16.29
C LEU A 180 -13.29 -17.05 16.37
N GLY A 181 -12.62 -18.09 15.86
CA GLY A 181 -13.03 -19.48 16.01
C GLY A 181 -13.17 -19.91 17.47
N ASP A 182 -12.24 -19.47 18.33
CA ASP A 182 -12.27 -19.78 19.76
C ASP A 182 -13.33 -18.96 20.53
N MET A 183 -13.72 -17.79 20.02
CA MET A 183 -14.65 -16.86 20.69
C MET A 183 -16.12 -17.07 20.31
N PHE A 184 -16.41 -17.47 19.07
CA PHE A 184 -17.78 -17.54 18.54
C PHE A 184 -18.27 -18.97 18.36
N ASN A 185 -19.52 -19.21 18.77
CA ASN A 185 -20.22 -20.45 18.43
C ASN A 185 -20.37 -20.60 16.90
N PHE A 186 -20.49 -21.85 16.44
CA PHE A 186 -20.57 -22.21 15.01
C PHE A 186 -21.54 -21.35 14.18
N PHE A 187 -22.72 -21.03 14.72
CA PHE A 187 -23.71 -20.20 14.02
C PHE A 187 -23.36 -18.70 13.94
N LYS A 188 -22.54 -18.19 14.87
CA LYS A 188 -22.12 -16.77 14.93
C LYS A 188 -20.76 -16.53 14.29
N LEU A 189 -19.94 -17.57 14.18
CA LEU A 189 -18.59 -17.53 13.63
C LEU A 189 -18.51 -16.87 12.24
N PRO A 190 -19.41 -17.15 11.28
CA PRO A 190 -19.33 -16.53 9.95
C PRO A 190 -19.42 -15.00 10.00
N TYR A 191 -20.21 -14.43 10.91
CA TYR A 191 -20.32 -12.98 11.07
C TYR A 191 -19.03 -12.37 11.61
N GLY A 192 -18.39 -13.04 12.57
CA GLY A 192 -17.09 -12.61 13.11
C GLY A 192 -16.00 -12.64 12.04
N VAL A 193 -15.91 -13.74 11.29
CA VAL A 193 -14.94 -13.90 10.20
C VAL A 193 -15.21 -12.91 9.06
N ALA A 194 -16.48 -12.63 8.74
CA ALA A 194 -16.82 -11.62 7.75
C ALA A 194 -16.33 -10.22 8.17
N LEU A 195 -16.59 -9.81 9.42
CA LEU A 195 -16.11 -8.52 9.95
C LEU A 195 -14.58 -8.42 9.91
N TRP A 196 -13.89 -9.49 10.31
CA TRP A 196 -12.43 -9.59 10.23
C TRP A 196 -11.90 -9.46 8.80
N THR A 197 -12.54 -10.15 7.87
CA THR A 197 -12.17 -10.12 6.46
C THR A 197 -12.36 -8.72 5.89
N THR A 198 -13.50 -8.06 6.18
CA THR A 198 -13.74 -6.66 5.79
C THR A 198 -12.66 -5.74 6.35
N ALA A 199 -12.35 -5.83 7.64
CA ALA A 199 -11.29 -5.03 8.26
C ALA A 199 -9.91 -5.26 7.61
N ALA A 200 -9.59 -6.52 7.28
CA ALA A 200 -8.34 -6.87 6.60
C ALA A 200 -8.24 -6.25 5.20
N TYR A 201 -9.33 -6.21 4.43
CA TYR A 201 -9.35 -5.56 3.11
C TYR A 201 -9.38 -4.03 3.16
N CYS A 202 -9.94 -3.44 4.22
CA CYS A 202 -9.89 -1.99 4.42
C CYS A 202 -8.45 -1.45 4.54
N GLY A 203 -7.52 -2.24 5.10
CA GLY A 203 -6.11 -1.84 5.24
C GLY A 203 -5.45 -1.48 3.90
N PRO A 204 -5.37 -2.40 2.92
CA PRO A 204 -4.83 -2.13 1.59
C PRO A 204 -5.59 -1.07 0.80
N ALA A 205 -6.88 -0.86 1.08
CA ALA A 205 -7.67 0.19 0.42
C ALA A 205 -7.34 1.60 0.98
N LEU A 206 -7.21 1.73 2.29
CA LEU A 206 -6.97 3.02 2.96
C LEU A 206 -5.49 3.40 3.01
N GLY A 207 -4.58 2.44 3.05
CA GLY A 207 -3.14 2.68 3.17
C GLY A 207 -2.58 3.58 2.06
N PRO A 208 -2.76 3.25 0.77
CA PRO A 208 -2.31 4.09 -0.34
C PRO A 208 -3.02 5.45 -0.38
N LEU A 209 -4.29 5.51 0.04
CA LEU A 209 -5.06 6.75 0.08
C LEU A 209 -4.45 7.75 1.07
N ILE A 210 -4.19 7.30 2.31
CA ILE A 210 -3.63 8.16 3.36
C ILE A 210 -2.18 8.52 3.03
N SER A 211 -1.36 7.51 2.71
CA SER A 211 0.05 7.72 2.41
C SER A 211 0.30 8.56 1.15
N GLY A 212 -0.58 8.49 0.14
CA GLY A 212 -0.49 9.30 -1.07
C GLY A 212 -0.44 10.81 -0.77
N PHE A 213 -1.29 11.29 0.16
CA PHE A 213 -1.27 12.70 0.56
C PHE A 213 -0.02 13.06 1.37
N ALA A 214 0.42 12.20 2.28
CA ALA A 214 1.59 12.47 3.12
C ALA A 214 2.91 12.43 2.35
N VAL A 215 3.04 11.51 1.39
CA VAL A 215 4.23 11.39 0.54
C VAL A 215 4.41 12.64 -0.31
N MET A 216 3.32 13.17 -0.89
CA MET A 216 3.35 14.41 -1.67
C MET A 216 3.71 15.64 -0.82
N ALA A 217 3.25 15.70 0.44
CA ALA A 217 3.44 16.87 1.29
C ALA A 217 4.78 16.88 2.04
N LYS A 218 5.33 15.72 2.39
CA LYS A 218 6.49 15.63 3.29
C LYS A 218 7.64 14.83 2.73
N ASN A 219 7.45 13.55 2.38
CA ASN A 219 8.40 12.60 1.76
C ASN A 219 7.91 11.15 1.93
N TRP A 220 8.54 10.17 1.26
CA TRP A 220 8.16 8.75 1.38
C TRP A 220 8.28 8.17 2.80
N GLN A 221 9.21 8.67 3.62
CA GLN A 221 9.39 8.22 5.01
C GLN A 221 8.14 8.45 5.87
N TRP A 222 7.33 9.46 5.53
CA TRP A 222 6.10 9.76 6.26
C TRP A 222 5.05 8.67 6.12
N SER A 223 5.00 7.97 4.98
CA SER A 223 4.15 6.78 4.83
C SER A 223 4.44 5.68 5.88
N LEU A 224 5.67 5.63 6.41
CA LEU A 224 6.06 4.68 7.45
C LEU A 224 5.80 5.20 8.86
N TRP A 225 5.86 6.52 9.05
CA TRP A 225 5.45 7.14 10.31
C TRP A 225 3.95 6.94 10.56
N GLU A 226 3.12 6.96 9.52
CA GLU A 226 1.69 6.63 9.62
C GLU A 226 1.45 5.25 10.24
N ILE A 227 2.27 4.26 9.87
CA ILE A 227 2.20 2.92 10.45
C ILE A 227 2.46 2.97 11.96
N VAL A 228 3.46 3.72 12.41
CA VAL A 228 3.76 3.90 13.85
C VAL A 228 2.61 4.59 14.56
N TRP A 229 2.05 5.64 13.97
CA TRP A 229 0.94 6.41 14.56
C TRP A 229 -0.35 5.59 14.68
N MET A 230 -0.62 4.72 13.71
CA MET A 230 -1.79 3.84 13.76
C MET A 230 -1.57 2.64 14.69
N SER A 231 -0.39 2.02 14.64
CA SER A 231 -0.10 0.80 15.39
C SER A 231 0.18 1.05 16.88
N GLY A 232 0.75 2.21 17.23
CA GLY A 232 1.07 2.56 18.63
C GLY A 232 -0.15 2.56 19.56
N PRO A 233 -1.24 3.29 19.26
CA PRO A 233 -2.46 3.25 20.07
C PRO A 233 -3.11 1.86 20.09
N VAL A 234 -3.08 1.15 18.96
CA VAL A 234 -3.59 -0.23 18.89
C VAL A 234 -2.80 -1.15 19.81
N LEU A 235 -1.48 -0.98 19.91
CA LEU A 235 -0.64 -1.75 20.81
C LEU A 235 -1.02 -1.51 22.27
N VAL A 236 -1.23 -0.24 22.64
CA VAL A 236 -1.67 0.10 24.01
C VAL A 236 -3.01 -0.55 24.33
N LEU A 237 -4.00 -0.41 23.44
CA LEU A 237 -5.31 -1.04 23.62
C LEU A 237 -5.20 -2.56 23.71
N MET A 238 -4.37 -3.16 22.87
CA MET A 238 -4.16 -4.58 22.84
C MET A 238 -3.51 -5.11 24.13
N LEU A 239 -2.48 -4.44 24.65
CA LEU A 239 -1.81 -4.84 25.90
C LEU A 239 -2.73 -4.72 27.12
N LEU A 240 -3.66 -3.76 27.13
CA LEU A 240 -4.55 -3.49 28.25
C LEU A 240 -5.87 -4.27 28.19
N CYS A 241 -6.40 -4.51 26.99
CA CYS A 241 -7.78 -4.98 26.82
C CYS A 241 -7.89 -6.36 26.17
N LEU A 242 -6.83 -6.95 25.60
CA LEU A 242 -6.92 -8.25 24.93
C LEU A 242 -6.72 -9.41 25.95
N PRO A 243 -7.76 -10.19 26.26
CA PRO A 243 -7.62 -11.36 27.12
C PRO A 243 -7.04 -12.55 26.33
N GLU A 244 -6.62 -13.60 27.06
CA GLU A 244 -6.32 -14.89 26.44
C GLU A 244 -7.59 -15.49 25.83
N THR A 245 -7.48 -15.97 24.59
CA THR A 245 -8.60 -16.51 23.80
C THR A 245 -8.49 -18.02 23.59
N SER A 246 -7.29 -18.61 23.72
CA SER A 246 -7.07 -20.04 23.56
C SER A 246 -7.78 -20.85 24.66
N THR A 247 -8.79 -21.64 24.27
CA THR A 247 -9.54 -22.52 25.19
C THR A 247 -8.61 -23.49 25.95
N PRO A 248 -7.68 -24.22 25.29
CA PRO A 248 -6.74 -25.10 25.99
C PRO A 248 -5.89 -24.38 27.05
N THR A 249 -5.42 -23.16 26.75
CA THR A 249 -4.61 -22.36 27.67
C THR A 249 -5.41 -21.94 28.91
N ILE A 250 -6.67 -21.52 28.70
CA ILE A 250 -7.57 -21.12 29.79
C ILE A 250 -7.87 -22.31 30.72
N LEU A 251 -8.13 -23.48 30.15
CA LEU A 251 -8.38 -24.70 30.91
C LEU A 251 -7.13 -25.16 31.66
N LEU A 252 -5.94 -25.04 31.07
CA LEU A 252 -4.68 -25.35 31.73
C LEU A 252 -4.45 -24.45 32.96
N HIS A 253 -4.69 -23.14 32.80
CA HIS A 253 -4.63 -22.19 33.91
C HIS A 253 -5.68 -22.46 34.99
N ARG A 254 -6.87 -22.94 34.62
CA ARG A 254 -7.91 -23.35 35.57
C ARG A 254 -7.49 -24.63 36.33
N ALA A 255 -7.02 -25.66 35.63
CA ALA A 255 -6.55 -26.90 36.22
C ALA A 255 -5.40 -26.65 37.23
N ARG A 256 -4.41 -25.81 36.86
CA ARG A 256 -3.32 -25.40 37.77
C ARG A 256 -3.83 -24.69 39.03
N ARG A 257 -4.82 -23.79 38.90
CA ARG A 257 -5.42 -23.11 40.05
C ARG A 257 -6.18 -24.08 40.95
N LEU A 258 -6.92 -25.03 40.37
CA LEU A 258 -7.67 -26.03 41.14
C LEU A 258 -6.73 -26.99 41.88
N ARG A 259 -5.67 -27.51 41.24
CA ARG A 259 -4.66 -28.35 41.92
C ARG A 259 -4.05 -27.67 43.13
N LYS A 260 -3.76 -26.36 43.03
CA LYS A 260 -3.23 -25.57 44.17
C LYS A 260 -4.18 -25.48 45.35
N ILE A 261 -5.50 -25.52 45.11
CA ILE A 261 -6.52 -25.39 46.16
C ILE A 261 -6.86 -26.78 46.75
N THR A 262 -7.00 -27.80 45.89
CA THR A 262 -7.45 -29.13 46.31
C THR A 262 -6.32 -30.05 46.74
N GLY A 263 -5.09 -29.80 46.29
CA GLY A 263 -3.97 -30.74 46.43
C GLY A 263 -4.14 -32.03 45.61
N ASP A 264 -5.11 -32.07 44.69
CA ASP A 264 -5.46 -33.26 43.92
C ASP A 264 -4.91 -33.17 42.49
N ASP A 265 -3.87 -33.95 42.21
CA ASP A 265 -3.17 -33.97 40.92
C ASP A 265 -3.97 -34.64 39.78
N ARG A 266 -5.14 -35.23 40.07
CA ARG A 266 -6.01 -35.85 39.04
C ARG A 266 -6.66 -34.84 38.10
N LEU A 267 -6.63 -33.54 38.42
CA LEU A 267 -7.24 -32.49 37.61
C LEU A 267 -6.37 -32.12 36.41
N LEU A 268 -6.64 -32.69 35.24
CA LEU A 268 -5.88 -32.48 33.99
C LEU A 268 -6.63 -31.62 32.97
N SER A 269 -5.88 -31.02 32.05
CA SER A 269 -6.33 -30.17 30.93
C SER A 269 -5.34 -30.28 29.78
#